data_AF-A0AAV4VUF9-F1
#
_entry.id   AF-A0AAV4VUF9-F1
#
_cell.length_a   1.000
_cell.length_b   1.000
_cell.length_c   1.000
_cell.angle_alpha   90.00
_cell.angle_beta   90.00
_cell.angle_gamma   90.00
#
_symmetry.space_group_name_H-M   'P 1'
#
loop_
_entity.id
_entity.type
_entity.pdbx_description
1 polymer ?
#
loop_
_entity_poly.entity_id
_entity_poly.type
_entity_poly.pdbx_seq_one_letter_code
_entity_poly.pdbx_strand_id
1 'polypeptide(L)'
;MSDLNIFTSATKLLSYIVDWMLLVFDIFALIERTEIGPNGFEELRKSIKEGQDFTKDIAAILHERSELEITYAKHLSKLAAKINKVTRLTLGTTQHAWQEVALQMENEADTHRCFSSSLEEDVVKPIKVLLECQHKQRKILENSVDKVFKTLNDRRNEELKAKKLSYACARENERMQEQAVDCKLNKGKLLTEKDIHKQNRWGPFKVQGTLEGVDDERTLESITNKRLKG
;
A
#
# COMPACT_ATOMS: atom_id res chain seq x y z
N MET A 1 31.87 16.13 -25.12
CA MET A 1 30.50 15.60 -25.31
C MET A 1 30.23 14.32 -24.51
N SER A 2 31.27 13.66 -23.98
CA SER A 2 31.20 12.45 -23.16
C SER A 2 30.87 12.70 -21.68
N ASP A 3 31.30 13.83 -21.11
CA ASP A 3 31.17 14.08 -19.67
C ASP A 3 29.74 14.42 -19.20
N LEU A 4 28.91 14.97 -20.10
CA LEU A 4 27.52 15.31 -19.82
C LEU A 4 26.64 14.04 -19.68
N ASN A 5 26.98 12.96 -20.37
CA ASN A 5 26.26 11.68 -20.28
C ASN A 5 26.51 10.95 -18.97
N ILE A 6 27.72 11.09 -18.39
CA ILE A 6 28.07 10.47 -17.11
C ILE A 6 27.31 11.15 -15.97
N PHE A 7 27.23 12.48 -15.98
CA PHE A 7 26.52 13.24 -14.96
C PHE A 7 25.01 12.94 -14.97
N THR A 8 24.42 12.81 -16.16
CA THR A 8 22.99 12.48 -16.33
C THR A 8 22.65 11.04 -15.92
N SER A 9 23.60 10.11 -16.04
CA SER A 9 23.42 8.73 -15.56
C SER A 9 23.51 8.64 -14.04
N ALA A 10 24.42 9.41 -13.43
CA ALA A 10 24.60 9.45 -11.98
C ALA A 10 23.37 10.04 -11.27
N THR A 11 22.76 11.10 -11.81
CA THR A 11 21.53 11.68 -11.23
C THR A 11 20.34 10.72 -11.32
N LYS A 12 20.24 9.94 -12.40
CA LYS A 12 19.21 8.90 -12.53
C LYS A 12 19.41 7.77 -11.53
N LEU A 13 20.63 7.28 -11.38
CA LEU A 13 20.99 6.26 -10.38
C LEU A 13 20.70 6.73 -8.96
N LEU A 14 21.02 7.98 -8.63
CA LEU A 14 20.71 8.58 -7.34
C LEU A 14 19.19 8.72 -7.13
N SER A 15 18.42 9.11 -8.15
CA SER A 15 16.95 9.12 -8.10
C SER A 15 16.38 7.72 -7.82
N TYR A 16 16.84 6.69 -8.53
CA TYR A 16 16.37 5.32 -8.30
C TYR A 16 16.74 4.78 -6.92
N ILE A 17 17.90 5.17 -6.37
CA ILE A 17 18.32 4.77 -5.02
C ILE A 17 17.48 5.49 -3.97
N VAL A 18 17.22 6.79 -4.13
CA VAL A 18 16.36 7.56 -3.22
C VAL A 18 14.91 7.06 -3.28
N ASP A 19 14.39 6.78 -4.47
CA ASP A 19 13.06 6.19 -4.66
C ASP A 19 12.98 4.79 -4.06
N TRP A 20 14.01 3.95 -4.23
CA TRP A 20 14.07 2.63 -3.62
C TRP A 20 14.16 2.71 -2.10
N MET A 21 14.94 3.65 -1.56
CA MET A 21 15.03 3.89 -0.12
C MET A 21 13.72 4.43 0.46
N LEU A 22 13.01 5.33 -0.23
CA LEU A 22 11.70 5.82 0.19
C LEU A 22 10.64 4.72 0.14
N LEU A 23 10.64 3.90 -0.91
CA LEU A 23 9.68 2.79 -1.06
C LEU A 23 9.94 1.67 -0.05
N VAL A 24 11.21 1.37 0.26
CA VAL A 24 11.60 0.40 1.29
C VAL A 24 11.32 0.95 2.68
N PHE A 25 11.62 2.22 2.96
CA PHE A 25 11.37 2.84 4.27
C PHE A 25 9.87 3.02 4.53
N ASP A 26 9.06 3.35 3.51
CA ASP A 26 7.62 3.42 3.63
C ASP A 26 6.99 2.05 3.83
N ILE A 27 7.45 1.00 3.11
CA ILE A 27 6.98 -0.38 3.30
C ILE A 27 7.42 -0.92 4.67
N PHE A 28 8.64 -0.64 5.11
CA PHE A 28 9.16 -1.10 6.40
C PHE A 28 8.47 -0.37 7.56
N ALA A 29 8.27 0.95 7.47
CA ALA A 29 7.49 1.71 8.44
C ALA A 29 6.01 1.31 8.46
N LEU A 30 5.45 0.83 7.34
CA LEU A 30 4.12 0.23 7.25
C LEU A 30 4.02 -1.11 7.98
N ILE A 31 5.03 -1.95 7.80
CA ILE A 31 5.09 -3.29 8.39
C ILE A 31 5.42 -3.20 9.88
N GLU A 32 6.21 -2.22 10.30
CA GLU A 32 6.61 -2.04 11.70
C GLU A 32 5.55 -1.27 12.52
N ARG A 33 4.67 -0.49 11.88
CA ARG A 33 3.51 0.14 12.53
C ARG A 33 2.23 -0.71 12.55
N THR A 34 2.18 -1.82 11.82
CA THR A 34 1.01 -2.71 11.86
C THR A 34 1.16 -3.70 13.01
N GLU A 35 0.66 -3.31 14.18
CA GLU A 35 0.25 -4.30 15.18
C GLU A 35 -0.62 -5.35 14.45
N ILE A 36 -0.16 -6.60 14.47
CA ILE A 36 -0.69 -7.74 13.70
C ILE A 36 -1.99 -8.23 14.37
N GLY A 37 -2.97 -7.34 14.46
CA GLY A 37 -4.35 -7.65 14.78
C GLY A 37 -5.14 -7.97 13.51
N PRO A 38 -6.34 -8.59 13.63
CA PRO A 38 -7.20 -8.89 12.49
C PRO A 38 -7.59 -7.67 11.64
N ASN A 39 -7.41 -6.45 12.17
CA ASN A 39 -7.79 -5.18 11.53
C ASN A 39 -6.61 -4.33 11.02
N GLY A 40 -5.35 -4.74 11.24
CA GLY A 40 -4.19 -3.89 10.93
C GLY A 40 -4.09 -3.50 9.45
N PHE A 41 -4.51 -4.39 8.55
CA PHE A 41 -4.56 -4.06 7.11
C PHE A 41 -5.66 -3.06 6.76
N GLU A 42 -6.79 -3.08 7.46
CA GLU A 42 -7.88 -2.13 7.20
C GLU A 42 -7.50 -0.72 7.67
N GLU A 43 -6.85 -0.60 8.83
CA GLU A 43 -6.31 0.66 9.32
C GLU A 43 -5.25 1.22 8.38
N LEU A 44 -4.37 0.34 7.88
CA LEU A 44 -3.39 0.71 6.88
C LEU A 44 -4.05 1.21 5.58
N ARG A 45 -5.02 0.45 5.06
CA ARG A 45 -5.79 0.83 3.86
C ARG A 45 -6.44 2.21 4.03
N LYS A 46 -7.01 2.48 5.21
CA LYS A 46 -7.61 3.78 5.55
C LYS A 46 -6.56 4.90 5.54
N SER A 47 -5.43 4.70 6.23
CA SER A 47 -4.35 5.69 6.31
C SER A 47 -3.79 6.04 4.92
N ILE A 48 -3.62 5.03 4.06
CA ILE A 48 -3.15 5.24 2.68
C ILE A 48 -4.15 6.08 1.86
N LYS A 49 -5.46 5.85 2.03
CA LYS A 49 -6.50 6.64 1.33
C LYS A 49 -6.50 8.09 1.80
N GLU A 50 -6.40 8.32 3.10
CA GLU A 50 -6.30 9.68 3.67
C GLU A 50 -5.07 10.42 3.13
N GLY A 51 -3.91 9.75 3.04
CA GLY A 51 -2.72 10.32 2.42
C GLY A 51 -2.87 10.65 0.93
N GLN A 52 -3.65 9.83 0.19
CA GLN A 52 -3.97 10.09 -1.21
C GLN A 52 -4.85 11.34 -1.35
N ASP A 53 -5.88 11.48 -0.53
CA ASP A 53 -6.79 12.62 -0.56
C ASP A 53 -6.08 13.91 -0.16
N PHE A 54 -5.25 13.86 0.89
CA PHE A 54 -4.38 14.97 1.26
C PHE A 54 -3.49 15.42 0.11
N THR A 55 -2.80 14.48 -0.56
CA THR A 55 -1.90 14.81 -1.66
C THR A 55 -2.66 15.39 -2.86
N LYS A 56 -3.88 14.93 -3.10
CA LYS A 56 -4.77 15.49 -4.13
C LYS A 56 -5.15 16.93 -3.81
N ASP A 57 -5.46 17.24 -2.56
CA ASP A 57 -5.78 18.60 -2.11
C ASP A 57 -4.55 19.51 -2.23
N ILE A 58 -3.35 19.03 -1.87
CA ILE A 58 -2.09 19.77 -2.08
C ILE A 58 -1.88 20.10 -3.56
N ALA A 59 -2.11 19.14 -4.46
CA ALA A 59 -1.99 19.38 -5.90
C ALA A 59 -2.97 20.45 -6.39
N ALA A 60 -4.20 20.48 -5.86
CA ALA A 60 -5.20 21.48 -6.19
C ALA A 60 -4.79 22.88 -5.68
N ILE A 61 -4.32 22.98 -4.44
CA ILE A 61 -3.84 24.25 -3.85
C ILE A 61 -2.65 24.82 -4.66
N LEU A 62 -1.70 23.97 -5.06
CA LEU A 62 -0.55 24.42 -5.86
C LEU A 62 -0.96 24.85 -7.27
N HIS A 63 -1.96 24.19 -7.86
CA HIS A 63 -2.53 24.61 -9.15
C HIS A 63 -3.22 25.99 -9.04
N GLU A 64 -4.05 26.19 -8.01
CA GLU A 64 -4.66 27.50 -7.73
C GLU A 64 -3.58 28.57 -7.51
N ARG A 65 -2.49 28.22 -6.81
CA ARG A 65 -1.36 29.12 -6.64
C ARG A 65 -0.75 29.52 -7.99
N SER A 66 -0.51 28.59 -8.92
CA SER A 66 -0.01 28.96 -10.25
C SER A 66 -0.97 29.89 -11.00
N GLU A 67 -2.29 29.65 -10.91
CA GLU A 67 -3.30 30.50 -11.56
C GLU A 67 -3.32 31.94 -10.99
N LEU A 68 -3.02 32.10 -9.70
CA LEU A 68 -2.87 33.42 -9.09
C LEU A 68 -1.61 34.13 -9.61
N GLU A 69 -0.50 33.43 -9.74
CA GLU A 69 0.77 33.99 -10.22
C GLU A 69 0.66 34.48 -11.68
N ILE A 70 0.05 33.68 -12.57
CA ILE A 70 -0.19 34.11 -13.96
C ILE A 70 -1.15 35.30 -14.03
N THR A 71 -2.12 35.39 -13.11
CA THR A 71 -3.05 36.52 -13.02
C THR A 71 -2.34 37.78 -12.55
N TYR A 72 -1.44 37.69 -11.57
CA TYR A 72 -0.64 38.82 -11.10
C TYR A 72 0.27 39.34 -12.22
N ALA A 73 1.00 38.44 -12.90
CA ALA A 73 1.84 38.79 -14.04
C ALA A 73 1.06 39.53 -15.15
N LYS A 74 -0.14 39.05 -15.51
CA LYS A 74 -1.01 39.70 -16.50
C LYS A 74 -1.38 41.13 -16.08
N HIS A 75 -1.58 41.38 -14.79
CA HIS A 75 -1.93 42.71 -14.29
C HIS A 75 -0.72 43.65 -14.26
N LEU A 76 0.46 43.16 -13.89
CA LEU A 76 1.70 43.95 -13.99
C LEU A 76 1.96 44.42 -15.42
N SER A 77 1.88 43.53 -16.42
CA SER A 77 2.06 43.93 -17.82
C SER A 77 1.01 44.95 -18.28
N LYS A 78 -0.24 44.83 -17.81
CA LYS A 78 -1.29 45.83 -18.09
C LYS A 78 -0.96 47.21 -17.48
N LEU A 79 -0.39 47.25 -16.28
CA LEU A 79 0.02 48.51 -15.62
C LEU A 79 1.23 49.13 -16.33
N ALA A 80 2.24 48.32 -16.66
CA ALA A 80 3.39 48.76 -17.45
C ALA A 80 2.97 49.39 -18.78
N ALA A 81 2.04 48.74 -19.51
CA ALA A 81 1.48 49.28 -20.75
C ALA A 81 0.76 50.63 -20.56
N LYS A 82 0.05 50.82 -19.44
CA LYS A 82 -0.59 52.11 -19.10
C LYS A 82 0.45 53.20 -18.85
N ILE A 83 1.51 52.91 -18.08
CA ILE A 83 2.61 53.86 -17.84
C ILE A 83 3.25 54.26 -19.17
N ASN A 84 3.62 53.27 -20.00
CA ASN A 84 4.19 53.49 -21.32
C ASN A 84 3.28 54.30 -22.27
N LYS A 85 1.96 54.28 -22.07
CA LYS A 85 1.03 55.12 -22.82
C LYS A 85 1.07 56.58 -22.35
N VAL A 86 1.08 56.82 -21.04
CA VAL A 86 1.07 58.17 -20.45
C VAL A 86 2.41 58.87 -20.67
N THR A 87 3.53 58.15 -20.57
CA THR A 87 4.88 58.72 -20.72
C THR A 87 5.18 59.23 -22.12
N ARG A 88 4.43 58.83 -23.15
CA ARG A 88 4.53 59.39 -24.52
C ARG A 88 4.24 60.89 -24.58
N LEU A 89 3.52 61.42 -23.59
CA LEU A 89 3.14 62.83 -23.51
C LEU A 89 4.18 63.69 -22.79
N THR A 90 5.21 63.08 -22.20
CA THR A 90 6.29 63.74 -21.45
C THR A 90 7.60 63.61 -22.22
N LEU A 91 8.54 64.55 -22.05
CA LEU A 91 9.87 64.50 -22.66
C LEU A 91 10.96 64.61 -21.59
N GLY A 92 12.16 64.15 -21.93
CA GLY A 92 13.35 64.30 -21.08
C GLY A 92 13.50 63.22 -20.02
N THR A 93 14.35 63.47 -19.01
CA THR A 93 14.77 62.47 -18.02
C THR A 93 13.62 61.90 -17.19
N THR A 94 12.56 62.68 -16.96
CA THR A 94 11.35 62.21 -16.25
C THR A 94 10.61 61.14 -17.05
N GLN A 95 10.52 61.29 -18.38
CA GLN A 95 9.94 60.27 -19.25
C GLN A 95 10.71 58.95 -19.13
N HIS A 96 12.04 59.02 -19.23
CA HIS A 96 12.91 57.85 -19.13
C HIS A 96 12.80 57.15 -17.77
N ALA A 97 12.74 57.90 -16.67
CA ALA A 97 12.56 57.32 -15.34
C ALA A 97 11.27 56.50 -15.24
N TRP A 98 10.16 57.01 -15.78
CA TRP A 98 8.89 56.26 -15.79
C TRP A 98 8.87 55.07 -16.78
N GLN A 99 9.58 55.17 -17.90
CA GLN A 99 9.77 54.04 -18.82
C GLN A 99 10.56 52.91 -18.16
N GLU A 100 11.57 53.24 -17.34
CA GLU A 100 12.32 52.26 -16.58
C GLU A 100 11.42 51.56 -15.54
N VAL A 101 10.55 52.30 -14.84
CA VAL A 101 9.55 51.69 -13.94
C VAL A 101 8.65 50.70 -14.69
N ALA A 102 8.19 51.06 -15.90
CA ALA A 102 7.38 50.16 -16.71
C ALA A 102 8.16 48.91 -17.17
N LEU A 103 9.46 49.05 -17.50
CA LEU A 103 10.34 47.93 -17.83
C LEU A 103 10.50 46.98 -16.64
N GLN A 104 10.72 47.51 -15.43
CA GLN A 104 10.85 46.69 -14.23
C GLN A 104 9.54 45.95 -13.90
N MET A 105 8.38 46.57 -14.12
CA MET A 105 7.09 45.88 -14.00
C MET A 105 6.94 44.72 -15.01
N GLU A 106 7.46 44.84 -16.23
CA GLU A 106 7.46 43.73 -17.19
C GLU A 106 8.44 42.62 -16.79
N ASN A 107 9.63 42.97 -16.30
CA ASN A 107 10.60 41.98 -15.80
C ASN A 107 10.04 41.19 -14.61
N GLU A 108 9.34 41.87 -13.69
CA GLU A 108 8.62 41.23 -12.58
C GLU A 108 7.51 40.32 -13.13
N ALA A 109 6.70 40.79 -14.08
CA ALA A 109 5.66 39.99 -14.72
C ALA A 109 6.22 38.71 -15.39
N ASP A 110 7.36 38.80 -16.07
CA ASP A 110 8.04 37.64 -16.65
C ASP A 110 8.52 36.66 -15.58
N THR A 111 9.06 37.15 -14.46
CA THR A 111 9.47 36.31 -13.33
C THR A 111 8.28 35.50 -12.79
N HIS A 112 7.12 36.16 -12.61
CA HIS A 112 5.89 35.50 -12.17
C HIS A 112 5.34 34.51 -13.21
N ARG A 113 5.43 34.81 -14.52
CA ARG A 113 5.06 33.87 -15.60
C ARG A 113 5.91 32.61 -15.56
N CYS A 114 7.23 32.77 -15.45
CA CYS A 114 8.15 31.64 -15.37
C CYS A 114 7.88 30.79 -14.13
N PHE A 115 7.71 31.42 -12.96
CA PHE A 115 7.38 30.72 -11.72
C PHE A 115 6.07 29.94 -11.82
N SER A 116 5.01 30.57 -12.36
CA SER A 116 3.73 29.90 -12.60
C SER A 116 3.88 28.68 -13.51
N SER A 117 4.65 28.81 -14.60
CA SER A 117 4.87 27.72 -15.55
C SER A 117 5.65 26.57 -14.92
N SER A 118 6.74 26.85 -14.20
CA SER A 118 7.51 25.82 -13.50
C SER A 118 6.70 25.14 -12.40
N LEU A 119 5.88 25.89 -11.66
CA LEU A 119 5.01 25.30 -10.64
C LEU A 119 4.00 24.31 -11.26
N GLU A 120 3.38 24.67 -12.39
CA GLU A 120 2.42 23.78 -13.05
C GLU A 120 3.10 22.57 -13.71
N GLU A 121 4.16 22.78 -14.49
CA GLU A 121 4.82 21.74 -15.29
C GLU A 121 5.70 20.82 -14.47
N ASP A 122 6.46 21.36 -13.52
CA ASP A 122 7.50 20.62 -12.80
C ASP A 122 7.03 20.09 -11.43
N VAL A 123 5.87 20.55 -10.94
CA VAL A 123 5.34 20.15 -9.63
C VAL A 123 3.92 19.62 -9.72
N VAL A 124 2.95 20.43 -10.16
CA VAL A 124 1.53 20.05 -10.14
C VAL A 124 1.25 18.84 -11.03
N LYS A 125 1.70 18.86 -12.30
CA LYS A 125 1.50 17.75 -13.24
C LYS A 125 2.18 16.46 -12.77
N PRO A 126 3.46 16.46 -12.33
CA PRO A 126 4.08 15.27 -11.76
C PRO A 126 3.33 14.69 -10.56
N ILE A 127 2.81 15.51 -9.65
CA ILE A 127 2.00 15.02 -8.52
C ILE A 127 0.72 14.34 -9.02
N LYS A 128 0.02 14.93 -10.00
CA LYS A 128 -1.18 14.32 -10.59
C LYS A 128 -0.86 12.96 -11.23
N VAL A 129 0.25 12.85 -11.97
CA VAL A 129 0.71 11.57 -12.55
C VAL A 129 1.05 10.54 -11.47
N LEU A 130 1.75 10.97 -10.42
CA LEU A 130 2.08 10.11 -9.27
C LEU A 130 0.82 9.53 -8.61
N LEU A 131 -0.20 10.37 -8.38
CA LEU A 131 -1.48 9.96 -7.80
C LEU A 131 -2.16 8.86 -8.63
N GLU A 132 -2.18 8.99 -9.95
CA GLU A 132 -2.75 7.97 -10.84
C GLU A 132 -1.98 6.65 -10.81
N CYS A 133 -0.65 6.72 -10.80
CA CYS A 133 0.22 5.54 -10.71
C CYS A 133 0.04 4.82 -9.37
N GLN A 134 0.07 5.57 -8.27
CA GLN A 134 -0.14 5.04 -6.92
C GLN A 134 -1.52 4.40 -6.79
N HIS A 135 -2.57 5.04 -7.32
CA HIS A 135 -3.93 4.48 -7.28
C HIS A 135 -4.02 3.11 -7.98
N LYS A 136 -3.40 2.97 -9.17
CA LYS A 136 -3.35 1.69 -9.90
C LYS A 136 -2.61 0.61 -9.12
N GLN A 137 -1.43 0.94 -8.57
CA GLN A 137 -0.61 0.00 -7.80
C GLN A 137 -1.31 -0.44 -6.52
N ARG A 138 -1.91 0.51 -5.78
CA ARG A 138 -2.69 0.26 -4.56
C ARG A 138 -3.81 -0.75 -4.81
N LYS A 139 -4.59 -0.56 -5.88
CA LYS A 139 -5.68 -1.46 -6.25
C LYS A 139 -5.19 -2.89 -6.53
N ILE A 140 -4.03 -3.06 -7.16
CA ILE A 140 -3.44 -4.38 -7.41
C ILE A 140 -3.06 -5.06 -6.09
N LEU A 141 -2.41 -4.32 -5.19
CA LEU A 141 -2.00 -4.84 -3.89
C LEU A 141 -3.20 -5.17 -2.99
N GLU A 142 -4.20 -4.28 -2.89
CA GLU A 142 -5.42 -4.51 -2.13
C GLU A 142 -6.13 -5.80 -2.58
N ASN A 143 -6.30 -6.00 -3.88
CA ASN A 143 -6.88 -7.23 -4.42
C ASN A 143 -6.07 -8.49 -4.09
N SER A 144 -4.73 -8.38 -4.05
CA SER A 144 -3.86 -9.49 -3.67
C SER A 144 -4.04 -9.86 -2.20
N VAL A 145 -4.06 -8.84 -1.32
CA VAL A 145 -4.27 -9.03 0.12
C VAL A 145 -5.66 -9.60 0.39
N ASP A 146 -6.71 -9.11 -0.26
CA ASP A 146 -8.08 -9.64 -0.08
C ASP A 146 -8.18 -11.13 -0.42
N LYS A 147 -7.47 -11.59 -1.46
CA LYS A 147 -7.40 -13.03 -1.82
C LYS A 147 -6.72 -13.86 -0.74
N VAL A 148 -5.56 -13.40 -0.26
CA VAL A 148 -4.81 -14.09 0.80
C VAL A 148 -5.60 -14.09 2.10
N PHE A 149 -6.21 -12.96 2.46
CA PHE A 149 -7.04 -12.82 3.66
C PHE A 149 -8.24 -13.78 3.63
N LYS A 150 -8.94 -13.87 2.50
CA LYS A 150 -10.03 -14.85 2.33
C LYS A 150 -9.54 -16.28 2.52
N THR A 151 -8.42 -16.62 1.88
CA THR A 151 -7.81 -17.96 1.99
C THR A 151 -7.44 -18.30 3.43
N LEU A 152 -6.81 -17.36 4.14
CA LEU A 152 -6.46 -17.49 5.55
C LEU A 152 -7.70 -17.70 6.42
N ASN A 153 -8.77 -16.95 6.18
CA ASN A 153 -10.02 -17.07 6.93
C ASN A 153 -10.70 -18.43 6.70
N ASP A 154 -10.70 -18.92 5.46
CA ASP A 154 -11.22 -20.25 5.13
C ASP A 154 -10.42 -21.34 5.86
N ARG A 155 -9.07 -21.24 5.89
CA ARG A 155 -8.20 -22.16 6.65
C ARG A 155 -8.45 -22.11 8.15
N ARG A 156 -8.60 -20.92 8.74
CA ARG A 156 -8.96 -20.77 10.17
C ARG A 156 -10.30 -21.41 10.50
N ASN A 157 -11.28 -21.31 9.58
CA ASN A 157 -12.58 -21.96 9.75
C ASN A 157 -12.49 -23.49 9.65
N GLU A 158 -11.68 -24.01 8.73
CA GLU A 158 -11.37 -25.45 8.62
C GLU A 158 -10.68 -25.96 9.88
N GLU A 159 -9.66 -25.24 10.36
CA GLU A 159 -8.94 -25.55 11.60
C GLU A 159 -9.90 -25.59 12.80
N LEU A 160 -10.79 -24.60 12.93
CA LEU A 160 -11.79 -24.56 14.00
C LEU A 160 -12.75 -25.75 13.95
N LYS A 161 -13.19 -26.15 12.74
CA LYS A 161 -14.05 -27.33 12.54
C LYS A 161 -13.31 -28.62 12.90
N ALA A 162 -12.08 -28.79 12.42
CA ALA A 162 -11.24 -29.95 12.71
C ALA A 162 -10.96 -30.07 14.20
N LYS A 163 -10.67 -28.96 14.88
CA LYS A 163 -10.48 -28.90 16.33
C LYS A 163 -11.73 -29.34 17.09
N LYS A 164 -12.92 -28.81 16.74
CA LYS A 164 -14.20 -29.23 17.35
C LYS A 164 -14.48 -30.72 17.13
N LEU A 165 -14.23 -31.22 15.92
CA LEU A 165 -14.41 -32.63 15.59
C LEU A 165 -13.47 -33.54 16.38
N SER A 166 -12.18 -33.16 16.49
CA SER A 166 -11.18 -33.88 17.28
C SER A 166 -11.60 -34.03 18.74
N TYR A 167 -12.05 -32.94 19.38
CA TYR A 167 -12.57 -33.01 20.76
C TYR A 167 -13.80 -33.92 20.89
N ALA A 168 -14.73 -33.88 19.93
CA ALA A 168 -15.91 -34.74 19.95
C ALA A 168 -15.52 -36.23 19.83
N CYS A 169 -14.61 -36.55 18.91
CA CYS A 169 -14.10 -37.91 18.71
C CYS A 169 -13.34 -38.44 19.93
N ALA A 170 -12.52 -37.60 20.58
CA ALA A 170 -11.78 -37.97 21.78
C ALA A 170 -12.74 -38.36 22.93
N ARG A 171 -13.77 -37.54 23.20
CA ARG A 171 -14.77 -37.83 24.23
C ARG A 171 -15.59 -39.09 23.93
N GLU A 172 -15.95 -39.30 22.67
CA GLU A 172 -16.69 -40.50 22.27
C GLU A 172 -15.82 -41.76 22.38
N ASN A 173 -14.51 -41.66 22.11
CA ASN A 173 -13.56 -42.75 22.31
C ASN A 173 -13.40 -43.09 23.80
N GLU A 174 -13.28 -42.10 24.69
CA GLU A 174 -13.27 -42.30 26.15
C GLU A 174 -14.55 -43.01 26.62
N ARG A 175 -15.73 -42.54 26.18
CA ARG A 175 -17.03 -43.17 26.48
C ARG A 175 -17.11 -44.63 26.04
N MET A 176 -16.60 -44.94 24.86
CA MET A 176 -16.57 -46.33 24.35
C MET A 176 -15.58 -47.21 25.15
N GLN A 177 -14.46 -46.66 25.59
CA GLN A 177 -13.50 -47.37 26.43
C GLN A 177 -14.10 -47.69 27.81
N GLU A 178 -14.79 -46.74 28.45
CA GLU A 178 -15.54 -46.96 29.70
C GLU A 178 -16.57 -48.07 29.55
N GLN A 179 -17.40 -48.02 28.50
CA GLN A 179 -18.39 -49.07 28.22
C GLN A 179 -17.75 -50.46 28.01
N ALA A 180 -16.61 -50.51 27.33
CA ALA A 180 -15.88 -51.76 27.10
C ALA A 180 -15.28 -52.33 28.40
N VAL A 181 -14.87 -51.47 29.34
CA VAL A 181 -14.39 -51.88 30.67
C VAL A 181 -15.55 -52.38 31.53
N ASP A 182 -16.69 -51.70 31.52
CA ASP A 182 -17.91 -52.13 32.24
C ASP A 182 -18.42 -53.50 31.76
N CYS A 183 -18.42 -53.74 30.44
CA CYS A 183 -18.77 -55.05 29.86
C CYS A 183 -17.80 -56.17 30.30
N LYS A 184 -16.53 -55.86 30.59
CA LYS A 184 -15.54 -56.83 31.07
C LYS A 184 -15.67 -57.11 32.57
N LEU A 185 -16.20 -56.17 33.35
CA LEU A 185 -16.28 -56.25 34.81
C LEU A 185 -17.62 -56.78 35.34
N ASN A 186 -18.71 -56.83 34.55
CA ASN A 186 -19.95 -57.50 34.98
C ASN A 186 -20.88 -57.98 33.84
N LYS A 187 -21.58 -59.11 34.07
CA LYS A 187 -22.43 -59.92 33.17
C LYS A 187 -23.45 -59.13 32.28
N GLY A 188 -23.07 -58.69 31.08
CA GLY A 188 -23.98 -58.09 30.08
C GLY A 188 -23.44 -58.08 28.64
N LYS A 189 -24.34 -58.16 27.64
CA LYS A 189 -24.17 -58.50 26.21
C LYS A 189 -22.79 -58.22 25.57
N LEU A 190 -22.26 -59.23 24.86
CA LEU A 190 -21.12 -59.13 23.92
C LEU A 190 -21.30 -57.93 22.97
N LEU A 191 -20.21 -57.21 22.69
CA LEU A 191 -20.16 -56.21 21.61
C LEU A 191 -20.68 -56.83 20.32
N THR A 192 -21.67 -56.18 19.69
CA THR A 192 -22.28 -56.66 18.45
C THR A 192 -21.35 -56.39 17.27
N GLU A 193 -21.43 -57.17 16.18
CA GLU A 193 -20.65 -56.93 14.94
C GLU A 193 -20.80 -55.49 14.40
N LYS A 194 -21.93 -54.83 14.65
CA LYS A 194 -22.15 -53.41 14.32
C LYS A 194 -21.23 -52.46 15.07
N ASP A 195 -20.85 -52.79 16.31
CA ASP A 195 -19.99 -51.99 17.17
C ASP A 195 -18.51 -52.14 16.74
N ILE A 196 -18.12 -53.36 16.36
CA ILE A 196 -16.81 -53.69 15.77
C ILE A 196 -16.65 -53.03 14.37
N HIS A 197 -17.71 -53.03 13.56
CA HIS A 197 -17.69 -52.40 12.24
C HIS A 197 -17.70 -50.86 12.32
N LYS A 198 -18.30 -50.27 13.36
CA LYS A 198 -18.15 -48.84 13.67
C LYS A 198 -16.70 -48.54 14.04
N GLN A 199 -16.08 -49.35 14.90
CA GLN A 199 -14.68 -49.18 15.31
C GLN A 199 -13.69 -49.24 14.13
N ASN A 200 -13.90 -50.15 13.17
CA ASN A 200 -13.07 -50.26 11.96
C ASN A 200 -13.35 -49.18 10.91
N ARG A 201 -14.52 -48.53 10.93
CA ARG A 201 -14.85 -47.41 10.03
C ARG A 201 -14.04 -46.14 10.33
N TRP A 202 -13.54 -45.99 11.56
CA TRP A 202 -12.75 -44.83 12.00
C TRP A 202 -11.23 -45.07 12.00
N GLY A 203 -10.78 -46.30 11.70
CA GLY A 203 -9.37 -46.64 11.48
C GLY A 203 -8.70 -45.80 10.38
N PRO A 204 -9.34 -45.60 9.20
CA PRO A 204 -8.81 -44.75 8.14
C PRO A 204 -8.64 -43.28 8.57
N PHE A 205 -9.51 -42.75 9.42
CA PHE A 205 -9.44 -41.34 9.87
C PHE A 205 -8.29 -41.10 10.87
N LYS A 206 -7.97 -42.09 11.72
CA LYS A 206 -6.76 -42.08 12.56
C LYS A 206 -5.49 -42.09 11.70
N VAL A 207 -5.48 -42.85 10.60
CA VAL A 207 -4.35 -42.90 9.67
C VAL A 207 -4.25 -41.61 8.87
N GLN A 208 -5.36 -41.07 8.36
CA GLN A 208 -5.40 -39.83 7.57
C GLN A 208 -4.93 -38.60 8.37
N GLY A 209 -5.44 -38.40 9.60
CA GLY A 209 -5.02 -37.27 10.44
C GLY A 209 -3.56 -37.37 10.91
N THR A 210 -3.00 -38.58 10.99
CA THR A 210 -1.57 -38.78 11.28
C THR A 210 -0.71 -38.58 10.03
N LEU A 211 -1.17 -39.00 8.84
CA LEU A 211 -0.47 -38.80 7.57
C LEU A 211 -0.50 -37.34 7.12
N GLU A 212 -1.64 -36.65 7.21
CA GLU A 212 -1.75 -35.21 6.91
C GLU A 212 -0.90 -34.36 7.85
N GLY A 213 -0.85 -34.71 9.15
CA GLY A 213 0.05 -34.04 10.11
C GLY A 213 1.54 -34.28 9.80
N VAL A 214 1.91 -35.47 9.35
CA VAL A 214 3.29 -35.81 8.95
C VAL A 214 3.66 -35.13 7.62
N ASP A 215 2.74 -34.97 6.69
CA ASP A 215 2.97 -34.27 5.42
C ASP A 215 3.08 -32.75 5.62
N ASP A 216 2.28 -32.15 6.51
CA ASP A 216 2.39 -30.75 6.90
C ASP A 216 3.72 -30.47 7.64
N GLU A 217 4.15 -31.35 8.54
CA GLU A 217 5.41 -31.21 9.27
C GLU A 217 6.63 -31.31 8.34
N ARG A 218 6.61 -32.24 7.38
CA ARG A 218 7.66 -32.37 6.35
C ARG A 218 7.69 -31.19 5.38
N THR A 219 6.53 -30.60 5.10
CA THR A 219 6.40 -29.39 4.27
C THR A 219 6.94 -28.15 5.00
N LEU A 220 6.67 -28.03 6.30
CA LEU A 220 7.23 -26.98 7.14
C LEU A 220 8.75 -27.11 7.31
N GLU A 221 9.28 -28.31 7.51
CA GLU A 221 10.74 -28.54 7.60
C GLU A 221 11.47 -28.22 6.29
N SER A 222 10.86 -28.52 5.14
CA SER A 222 11.46 -28.22 3.82
C SER A 222 11.40 -26.72 3.46
N ILE A 223 10.37 -26.00 3.90
CA ILE A 223 10.30 -24.53 3.82
C ILE A 223 11.34 -23.88 4.74
N THR A 224 11.49 -24.40 5.97
CA THR A 224 12.44 -23.87 6.97
C THR A 224 13.89 -24.11 6.56
N ASN A 225 14.22 -25.30 6.04
CA ASN A 225 15.56 -25.61 5.54
C ASN A 225 15.96 -24.84 4.28
N LYS A 226 15.01 -24.48 3.41
CA LYS A 226 15.29 -23.60 2.25
C LYS A 226 15.60 -22.16 2.67
N ARG A 227 14.97 -21.67 3.75
CA ARG A 227 15.19 -20.31 4.29
C ARG A 227 16.52 -20.16 5.03
N LEU A 228 17.11 -21.25 5.53
CA LEU A 228 18.41 -21.24 6.21
C LEU A 228 19.62 -21.45 5.29
N LYS A 229 19.40 -21.83 4.02
CA LYS A 229 20.45 -22.15 3.04
C LYS A 229 20.54 -21.18 1.85
N GLY A 230 19.74 -20.11 1.84
CA GLY A 230 19.81 -19.01 0.89
C GLY A 230 19.90 -17.69 1.62
#